data_AF-A0A6L7KF14-F1
#
_entry.id   AF-A0A6L7KF14-F1
#
_cell.length_a   1.000
_cell.length_b   1.000
_cell.length_c   1.000
_cell.angle_alpha   90.00
_cell.angle_beta   90.00
_cell.angle_gamma   90.00
#
_symmetry.space_group_name_H-M   'P 1'
#
loop_
_entity.id
_entity.type
_entity.pdbx_description
1 polymer ?
#
loop_
_entity_poly.entity_id
_entity_poly.type
_entity_poly.pdbx_seq_one_letter_code
_entity_poly.pdbx_strand_id
1 'polypeptide(L)'
;MPRFRQRPFRRARPCESRQRRRVTALVGGGELQEFIRQTERLAAAWAGEGVEMSGRVSGRHHHFPGLDDLRVPQSRICRMLFG
;
A
#
# COMPACT_ATOMS: atom_id res chain seq x y z
N MET A 1 9.43 36.21 19.11
CA MET A 1 9.37 35.37 17.89
C MET A 1 10.19 34.11 18.12
N PRO A 2 9.60 32.92 18.34
CA PRO A 2 10.38 31.72 18.62
C PRO A 2 10.93 31.11 17.32
N ARG A 3 12.25 30.87 17.27
CA ARG A 3 12.90 30.14 16.17
C ARG A 3 12.61 28.65 16.30
N PHE A 4 11.85 28.09 15.36
CA PHE A 4 11.71 26.65 15.23
C PHE A 4 13.04 26.04 14.76
N ARG A 5 13.73 25.32 15.66
CA ARG A 5 14.91 24.51 15.31
C ARG A 5 14.45 23.35 14.44
N GLN A 6 14.79 23.37 13.15
CA GLN A 6 14.61 22.21 12.27
C GLN A 6 15.48 21.08 12.81
N ARG A 7 14.84 20.00 13.28
CA ARG A 7 15.57 18.80 13.72
C ARG A 7 16.09 18.08 12.47
N PRO A 8 17.37 17.66 12.43
CA PRO A 8 17.87 16.90 11.30
C PRO A 8 17.09 15.58 11.21
N PHE A 9 16.73 15.20 9.98
CA PHE A 9 16.12 13.91 9.69
C PHE A 9 17.08 12.81 10.17
N ARG A 10 16.76 12.18 11.31
CA ARG A 10 17.52 11.03 11.78
C ARG A 10 17.21 9.89 10.83
N ARG A 11 18.22 9.36 10.12
CA ARG A 11 18.10 8.07 9.44
C ARG A 11 17.57 7.06 10.45
N ALA A 12 16.41 6.47 10.13
CA ALA A 12 15.87 5.37 10.91
C ALA A 12 16.95 4.28 11.02
N ARG A 13 17.15 3.72 12.22
CA ARG A 13 18.01 2.54 12.38
C ARG A 13 17.43 1.42 11.51
N PRO A 14 18.23 0.70 10.71
CA PRO A 14 17.72 -0.42 9.95
C PRO A 14 17.07 -1.41 10.92
N CYS A 15 15.78 -1.69 10.73
CA CYS A 15 15.13 -2.80 11.43
C CYS A 15 15.87 -4.09 11.03
N GLU A 16 16.38 -4.84 12.01
CA GLU A 16 17.23 -6.03 11.80
C GLU A 16 16.54 -7.17 11.04
N SER A 17 15.22 -7.12 10.85
CA SER A 17 14.49 -8.09 10.02
C SER A 17 14.25 -7.56 8.59
N ARG A 18 15.33 -7.43 7.81
CA ARG A 18 15.25 -7.09 6.38
C ARG A 18 14.79 -8.27 5.52
N GLN A 19 13.79 -9.03 5.98
CA GLN A 19 13.13 -9.97 5.08
C GLN A 19 12.52 -9.14 3.95
N ARG A 20 12.92 -9.43 2.71
CA ARG A 20 12.33 -8.84 1.51
C ARG A 20 10.88 -9.31 1.44
N ARG A 21 9.99 -8.58 2.12
CA ARG A 21 8.55 -8.82 2.10
C ARG A 21 7.99 -8.01 0.93
N ARG A 22 7.32 -8.72 0.03
CA ARG A 22 6.51 -8.08 -1.02
C ARG A 22 5.30 -7.43 -0.38
N VAL A 23 5.09 -6.16 -0.69
CA VAL A 23 3.93 -5.40 -0.21
C VAL A 23 3.04 -5.07 -1.42
N THR A 24 1.75 -5.27 -1.29
CA THR A 24 0.78 -4.82 -2.29
C THR A 24 -0.20 -3.88 -1.64
N ALA A 25 -0.22 -2.61 -2.06
CA ALA A 25 -1.31 -1.71 -1.75
C ALA A 25 -2.46 -1.99 -2.72
N LEU A 26 -3.66 -2.19 -2.18
CA LEU A 26 -4.84 -2.58 -2.93
C LEU A 26 -5.96 -1.58 -2.69
N VAL A 27 -6.63 -1.18 -3.76
CA VAL A 27 -7.80 -0.29 -3.72
C VAL A 27 -8.88 -0.80 -4.67
N GLY A 28 -10.15 -0.60 -4.33
CA GLY A 28 -11.25 -0.91 -5.25
C GLY A 28 -11.24 0.02 -6.46
N GLY A 29 -11.64 -0.47 -7.64
CA GLY A 29 -11.75 0.40 -8.83
C GLY A 29 -13.02 1.27 -8.88
N GLY A 30 -13.98 1.02 -7.99
CA GLY A 30 -15.14 1.90 -7.79
C GLY A 30 -14.87 3.06 -6.82
N GLU A 31 -13.70 3.11 -6.19
CA GLU A 31 -13.42 4.11 -5.15
C GLU A 31 -13.31 5.52 -5.70
N LEU A 32 -13.31 6.50 -4.78
CA LEU A 32 -12.96 7.86 -5.14
C LEU A 32 -11.55 7.89 -5.75
N GLN A 33 -11.39 8.74 -6.76
CA GLN A 33 -10.10 8.94 -7.43
C GLN A 33 -8.96 9.28 -6.47
N GLU A 34 -9.27 9.94 -5.35
CA GLU A 34 -8.26 10.24 -4.32
C GLU A 34 -7.72 8.97 -3.63
N PHE A 35 -8.53 7.93 -3.41
CA PHE A 35 -8.03 6.66 -2.86
C PHE A 35 -7.13 5.92 -3.85
N ILE A 36 -7.46 5.99 -5.13
CA ILE A 36 -6.61 5.44 -6.20
C ILE A 36 -5.26 6.17 -6.21
N ARG A 37 -5.30 7.51 -6.24
CA ARG A 37 -4.10 8.35 -6.22
C ARG A 37 -3.23 8.12 -4.99
N GLN A 38 -3.83 7.96 -3.80
CA GLN A 38 -3.10 7.65 -2.57
C GLN A 38 -2.43 6.28 -2.63
N THR A 39 -3.10 5.29 -3.19
CA THR A 39 -2.57 3.93 -3.37
C THR A 39 -1.35 3.92 -4.27
N GLU A 40 -1.40 4.63 -5.39
CA GLU A 40 -0.28 4.81 -6.31
C GLU A 40 0.90 5.52 -5.64
N ARG A 41 0.62 6.60 -4.90
CA ARG A 41 1.65 7.38 -4.17
C ARG A 41 2.32 6.56 -3.08
N LEU A 42 1.55 5.76 -2.36
CA LEU A 42 2.09 4.88 -1.33
C LEU A 42 3.08 3.89 -1.95
N ALA A 43 2.68 3.22 -3.03
CA ALA A 43 3.56 2.29 -3.74
C ALA A 43 4.84 2.98 -4.25
N ALA A 44 4.72 4.15 -4.87
CA ALA A 44 5.87 4.90 -5.37
C ALA A 44 6.83 5.36 -4.25
N ALA A 45 6.30 5.86 -3.14
CA ALA A 45 7.11 6.31 -2.00
C ALA A 45 7.95 5.16 -1.41
N TRP A 46 7.34 4.00 -1.20
CA TRP A 46 8.02 2.84 -0.65
C TRP A 46 8.98 2.18 -1.64
N ALA A 47 8.64 2.18 -2.94
CA ALA A 47 9.58 1.77 -3.98
C ALA A 47 10.84 2.64 -4.00
N GLY A 48 10.71 3.96 -3.77
CA GLY A 48 11.84 4.88 -3.62
C GLY A 48 12.78 4.54 -2.44
N GLU A 49 12.26 3.92 -1.39
CA GLU A 49 13.02 3.45 -0.22
C GLU A 49 13.55 2.01 -0.40
N GLY A 50 13.40 1.42 -1.60
CA GLY A 50 13.89 0.08 -1.92
C GLY A 50 13.01 -1.06 -1.39
N VAL A 51 11.77 -0.78 -1.00
CA VAL A 51 10.78 -1.82 -0.67
C VAL A 51 10.18 -2.37 -1.95
N GLU A 52 10.03 -3.69 -2.04
CA GLU A 52 9.34 -4.35 -3.15
C GLU A 52 7.82 -4.17 -2.98
N MET A 53 7.33 -2.99 -3.38
CA MET A 53 5.94 -2.59 -3.23
C MET A 53 5.27 -2.33 -4.58
N SER A 54 4.01 -2.77 -4.72
CA SER A 54 3.17 -2.48 -5.89
C SER A 54 1.81 -1.92 -5.47
N GLY A 55 1.22 -1.05 -6.31
CA GLY A 55 -0.14 -0.56 -6.17
C GLY A 55 -1.06 -1.26 -7.16
N ARG A 56 -2.23 -1.73 -6.73
CA ARG A 56 -3.20 -2.42 -7.58
C ARG A 56 -4.61 -1.92 -7.36
N VAL A 57 -5.33 -1.75 -8.46
CA VAL A 57 -6.75 -1.44 -8.48
C VAL A 57 -7.53 -2.74 -8.77
N SER A 58 -8.44 -3.11 -7.87
CA SER A 58 -9.24 -4.33 -7.96
C SER A 58 -10.66 -4.05 -8.44
N GLY A 59 -10.99 -4.61 -9.61
CA GLY A 59 -12.37 -4.68 -10.12
C GLY A 59 -13.08 -3.34 -10.26
N ARG A 60 -14.43 -3.35 -10.23
CA ARG A 60 -15.28 -2.15 -10.19
C ARG A 60 -15.90 -1.91 -8.80
N HIS A 61 -15.39 -2.58 -7.77
CA HIS A 61 -15.99 -2.59 -6.43
C HIS A 61 -15.65 -1.30 -5.66
N HIS A 62 -16.64 -0.77 -4.92
CA HIS A 62 -16.48 0.30 -3.93
C HIS A 62 -15.96 -0.25 -2.57
N HIS A 63 -15.64 0.64 -1.62
CA HIS A 63 -14.99 0.41 -0.30
C HIS A 63 -15.29 -0.88 0.48
N PHE A 64 -16.52 -1.39 0.45
CA PHE A 64 -16.92 -2.55 1.24
C PHE A 64 -16.94 -3.89 0.49
N PRO A 65 -17.42 -4.01 -0.76
CA PRO A 65 -17.44 -5.29 -1.47
C PRO A 65 -16.06 -5.93 -1.73
N GLY A 66 -14.95 -5.19 -1.59
CA GLY A 66 -13.60 -5.77 -1.71
C GLY A 66 -13.25 -6.79 -0.61
N LEU A 67 -13.87 -6.69 0.58
CA LEU A 67 -13.67 -7.66 1.66
C LEU A 67 -14.59 -8.87 1.53
N ASP A 68 -15.76 -8.73 0.89
CA ASP A 68 -16.65 -9.88 0.64
C ASP A 68 -15.99 -10.90 -0.29
N ASP A 69 -15.17 -10.44 -1.24
CA ASP A 69 -14.35 -11.30 -2.09
C ASP A 69 -13.38 -12.20 -1.30
N LEU A 70 -13.00 -11.83 -0.07
CA LEU A 70 -12.17 -12.69 0.80
C LEU A 70 -12.91 -13.95 1.25
N ARG A 71 -14.24 -13.97 1.20
CA ARG A 71 -15.04 -15.17 1.49
C ARG A 71 -15.02 -16.17 0.34
N VAL A 72 -14.66 -15.74 -0.88
CA VAL A 72 -14.64 -16.58 -2.07
C VAL A 72 -13.20 -17.01 -2.36
N PRO A 73 -12.83 -18.29 -2.16
CA PRO A 73 -11.44 -18.74 -2.32
C PRO A 73 -10.85 -18.48 -3.72
N GLN A 74 -11.69 -18.48 -4.76
CA GLN A 74 -11.27 -18.25 -6.14
C GLN A 74 -11.29 -16.77 -6.56
N SER A 75 -11.61 -15.85 -5.65
CA SER A 75 -11.64 -14.41 -5.96
C SER A 75 -10.25 -13.89 -6.37
N ARG A 76 -10.24 -12.71 -6.98
CA ARG A 76 -8.99 -12.07 -7.41
C ARG A 76 -8.10 -11.72 -6.23
N ILE A 77 -8.67 -11.26 -5.12
CA ILE A 77 -7.92 -10.89 -3.91
C ILE A 77 -7.33 -12.14 -3.22
N CYS A 78 -8.08 -13.25 -3.12
CA CYS A 78 -7.56 -14.50 -2.57
C CYS A 78 -6.43 -15.07 -3.41
N ARG A 79 -6.56 -15.06 -4.74
CA ARG A 79 -5.47 -15.47 -5.65
C ARG A 79 -4.22 -14.59 -5.53
N MET A 80 -4.37 -13.31 -5.19
CA MET A 80 -3.23 -12.44 -4.94
C MET A 80 -2.56 -12.70 -3.58
N LEU A 81 -3.31 -13.15 -2.58
CA LEU A 81 -2.80 -13.40 -1.23
C LEU A 81 -2.13 -14.77 -1.09
N PHE A 82 -2.66 -15.79 -1.78
CA PHE A 82 -2.23 -17.19 -1.62
C PHE A 82 -1.57 -17.79 -2.86
N GLY A 83 -1.49 -17.04 -3.96
CA GLY A 83 -0.85 -17.45 -5.22
C GLY A 83 0.65 -17.14 -5.28
#